data_AF-A0A849MCY1-F1
#
_entry.id   AF-A0A849MCY1-F1
#
_cell.length_a   1.000
_cell.length_b   1.000
_cell.length_c   1.000
_cell.angle_alpha   90.00
_cell.angle_beta   90.00
_cell.angle_gamma   90.00
#
_symmetry.space_group_name_H-M   'P 1'
#
loop_
_entity.id
_entity.type
_entity.pdbx_description
1 polymer ?
#
loop_
_entity_poly.entity_id
_entity_poly.type
_entity_poly.pdbx_seq_one_letter_code
_entity_poly.pdbx_strand_id
1 'polypeptide(L)'
;MLNDNTISAPKLVRNLAAAINHVRNTGKSLAIVKGNQSIAVLAPPPMKGLSIDQLIKVLENLPSIEDKDQRFSKDLETIRQSSKLPGNPWE
;
A
#
# COMPACT_ATOMS: atom_id res chain seq x y z
N MET A 1 13.97 -34.12 12.40
CA MET A 1 14.42 -33.53 11.12
C MET A 1 14.09 -32.05 11.16
N LEU A 2 15.10 -31.18 11.06
CA LEU A 2 14.92 -29.74 10.93
C LEU A 2 14.74 -29.46 9.43
N ASN A 3 13.53 -29.09 9.01
CA ASN A 3 13.28 -28.70 7.63
C ASN A 3 13.88 -27.31 7.38
N ASP A 4 14.31 -27.02 6.14
CA ASP A 4 14.82 -25.71 5.70
C ASP A 4 13.84 -24.53 5.95
N ASN A 5 12.59 -24.83 6.32
CA ASN A 5 11.54 -23.86 6.63
C ASN A 5 11.30 -23.68 8.14
N THR A 6 12.27 -23.97 9.01
CA THR A 6 12.14 -23.79 10.47
C THR A 6 13.30 -23.00 11.07
N ILE A 7 12.99 -22.05 11.96
CA ILE A 7 13.99 -21.26 12.71
C ILE A 7 13.59 -21.16 14.19
N SER A 8 14.54 -21.29 15.10
CA SER A 8 14.26 -21.07 16.52
C SER A 8 14.15 -19.57 16.83
N ALA A 9 13.30 -19.19 17.78
CA ALA A 9 13.11 -17.79 18.16
C ALA A 9 14.42 -17.05 18.51
N PRO A 10 15.36 -17.62 19.29
CA PRO A 10 16.65 -16.95 19.56
C PRO A 10 17.54 -16.83 18.32
N LYS A 11 17.45 -17.78 17.37
CA LYS A 11 18.20 -17.74 16.11
C LYS A 11 17.63 -16.68 15.17
N LEU A 12 16.30 -16.53 15.16
CA LEU A 12 15.61 -15.49 14.40
C LEU A 12 16.02 -14.09 14.87
N VAL A 13 16.03 -13.82 16.18
CA VAL A 13 16.40 -12.49 16.71
C VAL A 13 17.80 -12.07 16.26
N ARG A 14 18.76 -13.00 16.26
CA ARG A 14 20.14 -12.74 15.81
C ARG A 14 20.28 -12.59 14.29
N ASN A 15 19.31 -13.06 13.51
CA ASN A 15 19.39 -13.16 12.05
C ASN A 15 18.13 -12.63 11.36
N LEU A 16 17.45 -11.65 11.96
CA LEU A 16 16.11 -11.24 11.53
C LEU A 16 16.10 -10.75 10.08
N ALA A 17 17.06 -9.89 9.72
CA ALA A 17 17.18 -9.36 8.36
C ALA A 17 17.41 -10.48 7.32
N ALA A 18 18.26 -11.45 7.64
CA ALA A 18 18.53 -12.59 6.76
C ALA A 18 17.29 -13.46 6.58
N ALA A 19 16.54 -13.71 7.67
CA ALA A 19 15.28 -14.47 7.62
C ALA A 19 14.20 -13.76 6.79
N ILE A 20 14.05 -12.43 6.94
CA ILE A 20 13.12 -11.63 6.14
C ILE A 20 13.52 -11.68 4.66
N ASN A 21 14.79 -11.48 4.34
CA ASN A 21 15.28 -11.53 2.96
C ASN A 21 15.09 -12.91 2.34
N HIS A 22 15.30 -13.98 3.11
CA HIS A 22 15.07 -15.34 2.65
C HIS A 22 13.58 -15.57 2.31
N VAL A 23 12.66 -15.21 3.21
CA VAL A 23 11.21 -15.34 2.97
C VAL A 23 10.76 -14.48 1.77
N ARG A 24 11.29 -13.25 1.65
CA ARG A 24 11.01 -12.35 0.53
C ARG A 24 11.49 -12.91 -0.81
N ASN A 25 12.73 -13.41 -0.86
CA ASN A 25 13.35 -13.86 -2.11
C ASN A 25 12.83 -15.23 -2.57
N THR A 26 12.56 -16.13 -1.62
CA THR A 26 12.06 -17.48 -1.94
C THR A 26 10.55 -17.54 -2.09
N GLY A 27 9.81 -16.60 -1.50
CA GLY A 27 8.36 -16.65 -1.39
C GLY A 27 7.85 -17.80 -0.50
N LYS A 28 8.72 -18.45 0.27
CA LYS A 28 8.37 -19.56 1.16
C LYS A 28 8.24 -19.07 2.60
N SER A 29 7.20 -19.56 3.29
CA SER A 29 7.00 -19.26 4.70
C SER A 29 7.99 -20.00 5.59
N LEU A 30 8.42 -19.35 6.66
CA LEU A 30 9.37 -19.85 7.65
C LEU A 30 8.66 -19.98 9.02
N ALA A 31 8.60 -21.19 9.56
CA ALA A 31 8.02 -21.44 10.88
C ALA A 31 9.01 -21.10 11.99
N ILE A 32 8.52 -20.39 13.00
CA ILE A 32 9.29 -19.94 14.15
C ILE A 32 8.98 -20.86 15.32
N VAL A 33 10.00 -21.53 15.88
CA VAL A 33 9.84 -22.52 16.94
C VAL A 33 10.47 -22.07 18.26
N LYS A 34 9.86 -22.47 19.38
CA LYS A 34 10.43 -22.37 20.73
C LYS A 34 10.40 -23.76 21.37
N GLY A 35 11.59 -24.34 21.59
CA GLY A 35 11.68 -25.78 21.92
C GLY A 35 11.16 -26.63 20.75
N ASN A 36 10.19 -27.50 21.03
CA ASN A 36 9.52 -28.35 20.04
C ASN A 36 8.21 -27.76 19.50
N GLN A 37 7.81 -26.56 19.91
CA GLN A 37 6.53 -25.97 19.53
C GLN A 37 6.70 -24.87 18.49
N SER A 38 5.91 -24.92 17.42
CA SER A 38 5.75 -23.79 16.49
C SER A 38 4.91 -22.70 17.15
N ILE A 39 5.44 -21.48 17.22
CA ILE A 39 4.81 -20.35 17.92
C ILE A 39 4.37 -19.24 16.98
N ALA A 40 4.96 -19.16 15.78
CA ALA A 40 4.65 -18.14 14.79
C ALA A 40 5.12 -18.57 13.39
N VAL A 41 4.69 -17.83 12.37
CA VAL A 41 5.12 -18.03 10.98
C VAL A 41 5.48 -16.69 10.37
N LEU A 42 6.65 -16.62 9.74
CA LEU A 42 7.05 -15.52 8.87
C LEU A 42 6.69 -15.87 7.43
N ALA A 43 5.71 -15.18 6.87
CA ALA A 43 5.20 -15.43 5.51
C ALA A 43 5.58 -14.28 4.57
N PRO A 44 5.68 -14.54 3.25
CA PRO A 44 5.81 -13.45 2.27
C PRO A 44 4.58 -12.54 2.31
N PRO A 45 4.69 -11.27 1.90
CA PRO A 45 3.54 -10.39 1.80
C PRO A 45 2.50 -10.97 0.82
N PRO A 46 1.19 -10.84 1.13
CA PRO A 46 0.12 -11.43 0.32
C PRO A 46 0.04 -10.86 -1.09
N MET A 47 0.53 -9.63 -1.28
CA MET A 47 0.67 -9.00 -2.58
C MET A 47 2.14 -8.71 -2.85
N LYS A 48 2.59 -8.99 -4.07
CA LYS A 48 3.88 -8.50 -4.54
C LYS A 48 3.82 -6.96 -4.51
N GLY A 49 4.86 -6.33 -3.97
CA GLY A 49 4.98 -4.88 -4.02
C GLY A 49 5.00 -4.38 -5.47
N LEU A 50 4.58 -3.14 -5.68
CA LEU A 50 4.62 -2.53 -7.01
C LEU A 50 6.06 -2.15 -7.36
N SER A 51 6.48 -2.39 -8.60
CA SER A 51 7.74 -1.86 -9.11
C SER A 51 7.65 -0.33 -9.28
N ILE A 52 8.79 0.34 -9.40
CA ILE A 52 8.82 1.77 -9.73
C ILE A 52 8.11 2.04 -11.07
N ASP A 53 8.27 1.15 -12.05
CA ASP A 53 7.56 1.28 -13.34
C ASP A 53 6.03 1.18 -13.18
N GLN A 54 5.56 0.33 -12.26
CA GLN A 54 4.14 0.24 -11.96
C GLN A 54 3.64 1.47 -11.22
N LEU A 55 4.47 2.09 -10.37
CA LEU A 55 4.16 3.39 -9.77
C LEU A 55 4.00 4.47 -10.83
N ILE A 56 4.91 4.56 -11.81
CA ILE A 56 4.81 5.51 -12.93
C ILE A 56 3.47 5.32 -13.66
N LYS A 57 3.12 4.08 -13.99
CA LYS A 57 1.82 3.77 -14.63
C LYS A 57 0.63 4.19 -13.78
N VAL A 58 0.69 4.05 -12.45
CA VAL A 58 -0.39 4.52 -11.57
C VAL A 58 -0.51 6.04 -11.63
N LEU A 59 0.62 6.75 -11.59
CA LEU A 59 0.65 8.21 -11.66
C LEU A 59 0.12 8.74 -13.01
N GLU A 60 0.47 8.08 -14.11
CA GLU A 60 -0.03 8.43 -15.45
C GLU A 60 -1.55 8.21 -15.61
N ASN A 61 -2.11 7.25 -14.86
CA ASN A 61 -3.54 6.96 -14.87
C ASN A 61 -4.35 7.83 -13.89
N LEU A 62 -3.70 8.72 -13.12
CA LEU A 62 -4.42 9.65 -12.28
C LEU A 62 -5.15 10.67 -13.18
N PRO A 63 -6.42 11.01 -12.86
CA PRO A 63 -7.14 12.02 -13.61
C PRO A 63 -6.38 13.36 -13.53
N SER A 64 -6.17 14.00 -14.68
CA SER A 64 -5.54 15.32 -14.74
C SER A 64 -6.35 16.32 -13.89
N ILE A 65 -5.64 17.18 -13.17
CA ILE A 65 -6.25 18.28 -12.42
C ILE A 65 -6.86 19.31 -13.38
N GLU A 66 -6.27 19.50 -14.57
CA GLU A 66 -6.76 20.45 -15.57
C GLU A 66 -8.20 20.14 -16.03
N ASP A 67 -8.54 18.86 -16.18
CA ASP A 67 -9.90 18.43 -16.54
C ASP A 67 -10.92 18.69 -15.42
N LYS A 68 -10.46 18.67 -14.16
CA LYS A 68 -11.30 18.93 -12.98
C LYS A 68 -11.49 20.42 -12.74
N ASP A 69 -10.48 21.24 -12.96
CA ASP A 69 -10.56 22.69 -12.78
C ASP A 69 -11.52 23.33 -13.78
N GLN A 70 -11.49 22.89 -15.05
CA GLN A 70 -12.45 23.38 -16.05
C GLN A 70 -13.89 22.95 -15.75
N ARG A 71 -14.09 21.70 -15.29
CA ARG A 71 -15.40 21.22 -14.87
C ARG A 71 -15.91 21.99 -13.66
N PHE A 72 -15.07 22.16 -12.65
CA PHE A 72 -15.42 22.90 -11.44
C PHE A 72 -15.75 24.37 -11.73
N SER A 73 -14.96 25.05 -12.56
CA SER A 73 -15.24 26.43 -12.99
C SER A 73 -16.58 26.52 -13.72
N LYS A 74 -16.86 25.57 -14.62
CA LYS A 74 -18.12 25.54 -15.37
C LYS A 74 -19.32 25.24 -14.49
N ASP A 75 -19.16 24.38 -13.48
CA ASP A 75 -20.18 24.09 -12.47
C ASP A 75 -20.50 25.36 -11.65
N LEU A 76 -19.48 26.12 -11.24
CA LEU A 76 -19.66 27.40 -10.54
C LEU A 76 -20.38 28.45 -11.40
N GLU A 77 -20.03 28.58 -12.69
CA GLU A 77 -20.73 29.46 -13.61
C GLU A 77 -22.20 29.06 -13.79
N THR A 78 -22.46 27.76 -13.94
CA THR A 78 -23.81 27.21 -14.08
C THR A 78 -24.64 27.51 -12.84
N ILE A 79 -24.09 27.30 -11.65
CA ILE A 79 -24.74 27.64 -10.38
C ILE A 79 -25.00 29.15 -10.31
N ARG A 80 -24.02 29.99 -10.67
CA ARG A 80 -24.17 31.45 -10.62
C ARG A 80 -25.26 31.97 -11.57
N GLN A 81 -25.43 31.33 -12.73
CA GLN A 81 -26.43 31.70 -13.74
C GLN A 81 -27.84 31.16 -13.42
N SER A 82 -27.93 29.97 -12.81
CA SER A 82 -29.21 29.31 -12.52
C SER A 82 -29.79 29.66 -11.15
N SER A 83 -28.96 30.19 -10.25
CA SER A 83 -29.39 30.55 -8.90
C SER A 83 -29.95 31.97 -8.87
N LYS A 84 -31.20 32.13 -8.41
CA LYS A 84 -31.65 33.38 -7.81
C LYS A 84 -30.96 33.52 -6.46
N LEU A 85 -29.70 33.96 -6.49
CA LEU A 85 -28.97 34.27 -5.27
C LEU A 85 -29.67 35.45 -4.59
N PRO A 86 -29.84 35.42 -3.25
CA PRO A 86 -30.25 36.61 -2.53
C PRO A 86 -29.27 37.75 -2.81
N GLY A 87 -29.77 39.00 -2.80
CA GLY A 87 -28.93 40.18 -2.94
C GLY A 87 -27.79 40.19 -1.91
N ASN A 88 -26.75 40.98 -2.19
CA ASN A 88 -25.58 41.07 -1.31
C ASN A 88 -26.04 41.38 0.13
N PRO A 89 -25.75 40.51 1.12
CA PRO A 89 -26.18 40.73 2.51
C PRO A 89 -25.40 41.86 3.21
N TRP A 90 -24.44 42.47 2.50
CA TRP A 90 -23.60 43.57 2.97
C TRP A 90 -23.79 44.88 2.17
N GLU A 91 -24.79 44.94 1.29
CA GLU A 91 -25.35 46.21 0.80
C GLU A 91 -26.55 46.65 1.63
#